data_AF-A0AAQ3NWV9-F1
#
_entry.id   AF-A0AAQ3NWV9-F1
#
_cell.length_a   1.000
_cell.length_b   1.000
_cell.length_c   1.000
_cell.angle_alpha   90.00
_cell.angle_beta   90.00
_cell.angle_gamma   90.00
#
_symmetry.space_group_name_H-M   'P 1'
#
loop_
_entity.id
_entity.type
_entity.pdbx_description
1 polymer ?
#
loop_
_entity_poly.entity_id
_entity_poly.type
_entity_poly.pdbx_seq_one_letter_code
_entity_poly.pdbx_strand_id
1 'polypeptide(L)'
;MPCWEVWNAFDSEAFPVLKNLDITNCPNLRGDLPKHLPALQTLHISNCELLVSSVPMAPNLQELNILNNKTFNKFPFLVKDLRIEGRPMVEFMMEDITNIQPTSLQSLSLRDCSTTISFPGDRLPASLKTLNISGLKKLKFPVQHKHELLESLAIINSSDSLKSLPLINFPNLINLAIEDCEN
;
A
#
# COMPACT_ATOMS: atom_id res chain seq x y z
N MET A 1 13.07 -11.98 29.02
CA MET A 1 11.67 -11.56 29.24
C MET A 1 10.82 -12.38 28.31
N PRO A 2 9.65 -12.91 28.72
CA PRO A 2 8.77 -13.59 27.78
C PRO A 2 8.36 -12.59 26.71
N CYS A 3 8.61 -12.93 25.46
CA CYS A 3 8.19 -12.11 24.32
C CYS A 3 6.67 -12.20 24.19
N TRP A 4 6.04 -11.11 23.74
CA TRP A 4 4.61 -11.13 23.50
C TRP A 4 4.31 -11.98 22.26
N GLU A 5 3.60 -13.08 22.47
CA GLU A 5 3.37 -14.08 21.41
C GLU A 5 1.96 -14.05 20.83
N VAL A 6 0.96 -13.50 21.54
CA VAL A 6 -0.44 -13.60 21.11
C VAL A 6 -1.17 -12.27 21.25
N TRP A 7 -1.64 -11.74 20.12
CA TRP A 7 -2.59 -10.65 20.06
C TRP A 7 -4.02 -11.21 20.22
N ASN A 8 -4.57 -11.14 21.43
CA ASN A 8 -5.93 -11.58 21.74
C ASN A 8 -6.86 -10.36 21.84
N ALA A 9 -7.50 -9.97 20.74
CA ALA A 9 -8.49 -8.88 20.71
C ALA A 9 -9.84 -9.31 20.09
N PHE A 10 -10.24 -10.56 20.31
CA PHE A 10 -11.49 -11.12 19.79
C PHE A 10 -12.69 -10.39 20.41
N ASP A 11 -13.49 -9.74 19.56
CA ASP A 11 -14.77 -9.08 19.85
C ASP A 11 -14.75 -7.99 20.93
N SER A 12 -13.59 -7.43 21.25
CA SER A 12 -13.47 -6.35 22.24
C SER A 12 -13.71 -4.97 21.60
N GLU A 13 -14.43 -4.09 22.30
CA GLU A 13 -14.42 -2.62 22.12
C GLU A 13 -13.06 -1.99 22.55
N ALA A 14 -11.97 -2.76 22.43
CA ALA A 14 -10.66 -2.30 22.86
C ALA A 14 -10.21 -1.12 22.00
N PHE A 15 -9.42 -0.25 22.63
CA PHE A 15 -8.74 0.85 21.95
C PHE A 15 -9.68 1.87 21.25
N PRO A 16 -10.77 2.33 21.90
CA PRO A 16 -11.74 3.24 21.25
C PRO A 16 -11.14 4.60 20.89
N VAL A 17 -10.02 4.97 21.52
CA VAL A 17 -9.32 6.26 21.33
C VAL A 17 -7.93 6.11 20.71
N LEU A 18 -7.51 4.89 20.35
CA LEU A 18 -6.18 4.66 19.79
C LEU A 18 -6.08 5.25 18.39
N LYS A 19 -5.15 6.19 18.22
CA LYS A 19 -4.91 6.88 16.94
C LYS A 19 -3.78 6.26 16.13
N ASN A 20 -2.76 5.73 16.80
CA ASN A 20 -1.56 5.23 16.16
C ASN A 20 -1.28 3.82 16.68
N LEU A 21 -1.15 2.87 15.76
CA LEU A 21 -0.76 1.50 16.06
C LEU A 21 0.49 1.16 15.24
N ASP A 22 1.59 0.89 15.92
CA ASP A 22 2.84 0.45 15.31
C ASP A 22 3.22 -0.92 15.90
N ILE A 23 3.39 -1.91 15.02
CA ILE A 23 3.84 -3.26 15.36
C ILE A 23 4.99 -3.62 14.43
N THR A 24 6.21 -3.57 14.96
CA THR A 24 7.43 -3.75 14.16
C THR A 24 8.32 -4.84 14.75
N ASN A 25 8.88 -5.71 13.90
CA ASN A 25 9.84 -6.76 14.28
C ASN A 25 9.31 -7.71 15.36
N CYS A 26 8.03 -8.11 15.24
CA CYS A 26 7.37 -9.05 16.14
C CYS A 26 7.11 -10.40 15.44
N PRO A 27 8.15 -11.23 15.19
CA PRO A 27 8.02 -12.43 14.35
C PRO A 27 7.16 -13.53 14.99
N ASN A 28 7.07 -13.56 16.32
CA ASN A 28 6.31 -14.57 17.05
C ASN A 28 4.87 -14.14 17.37
N LEU A 29 4.51 -12.89 17.06
CA LEU A 29 3.19 -12.34 17.38
C LEU A 29 2.16 -12.93 16.42
N ARG A 30 1.23 -13.71 16.97
CA ARG A 30 0.11 -14.34 16.26
C ARG A 30 -1.23 -13.82 16.74
N GLY A 31 -2.30 -14.08 15.98
CA GLY A 31 -3.65 -13.61 16.26
C GLY A 31 -4.11 -12.56 15.25
N ASP A 32 -5.22 -11.88 15.55
CA ASP A 32 -5.85 -10.87 14.68
C ASP A 32 -5.92 -9.49 15.35
N LEU A 33 -5.80 -8.43 14.56
CA LEU A 33 -6.10 -7.08 15.01
C LEU A 33 -7.59 -6.96 15.44
N PRO A 34 -7.92 -6.04 16.36
CA PRO A 34 -9.30 -5.76 16.72
C PRO A 34 -10.09 -5.35 15.46
N LYS A 35 -11.28 -5.93 15.24
CA LYS A 35 -12.07 -5.67 14.02
C LYS A 35 -12.48 -4.20 13.85
N HIS A 36 -12.53 -3.42 14.93
CA HIS A 36 -12.99 -2.04 14.93
C HIS A 36 -12.03 -1.15 15.72
N LEU A 37 -11.49 -0.12 15.08
CA LEU A 37 -10.61 0.87 15.69
C LEU A 37 -11.05 2.28 15.23
N PRO A 38 -12.06 2.87 15.91
CA PRO A 38 -12.79 4.02 15.39
C PRO A 38 -11.94 5.30 15.31
N ALA A 39 -10.98 5.46 16.21
CA ALA A 39 -10.11 6.63 16.27
C ALA A 39 -8.79 6.46 15.51
N LEU A 40 -8.54 5.29 14.89
CA LEU A 40 -7.25 4.99 14.27
C LEU A 40 -7.01 5.87 13.05
N GLN A 41 -5.84 6.48 13.01
CA GLN A 41 -5.37 7.41 11.99
C GLN A 41 -4.14 6.85 11.27
N THR A 42 -3.26 6.15 11.98
CA THR A 42 -2.06 5.52 11.43
C THR A 42 -1.96 4.06 11.85
N LEU A 43 -1.71 3.18 10.88
CA LEU A 43 -1.42 1.77 11.11
C LEU A 43 -0.13 1.39 10.42
N HIS A 44 0.87 1.00 11.21
CA HIS A 44 2.15 0.53 10.72
C HIS A 44 2.42 -0.89 11.23
N ILE A 45 2.61 -1.83 10.32
CA ILE A 45 2.95 -3.21 10.64
C ILE A 45 4.13 -3.65 9.77
N SER A 46 5.22 -4.04 10.41
CA SER A 46 6.46 -4.42 9.73
C SER A 46 7.07 -5.68 10.32
N ASN A 47 7.47 -6.62 9.46
CA ASN A 47 8.17 -7.85 9.85
C ASN A 47 7.39 -8.68 10.92
N CYS A 48 6.08 -8.85 10.72
CA CYS A 48 5.16 -9.58 11.61
C CYS A 48 4.45 -10.71 10.86
N GLU A 49 5.20 -11.74 10.46
CA GLU A 49 4.74 -12.77 9.51
C GLU A 49 3.60 -13.66 10.02
N LEU A 50 3.47 -13.81 11.34
CA LEU A 50 2.45 -14.67 11.98
C LEU A 50 1.18 -13.90 12.36
N LEU A 51 1.17 -12.57 12.19
CA LEU A 51 0.02 -11.74 12.45
C LEU A 51 -0.92 -11.84 11.23
N VAL A 52 -1.89 -12.75 11.31
CA VAL A 52 -3.01 -12.79 10.37
C VAL A 52 -3.84 -11.55 10.68
N SER A 53 -4.01 -10.63 9.74
CA SER A 53 -4.89 -9.49 10.04
C SER A 53 -5.63 -9.00 8.82
N SER A 54 -6.93 -8.82 9.00
CA SER A 54 -7.68 -7.92 8.12
C SER A 54 -7.42 -6.49 8.60
N VAL A 55 -7.38 -5.53 7.67
CA VAL A 55 -7.31 -4.13 8.08
C VAL A 55 -8.57 -3.83 8.90
N PRO A 56 -8.42 -3.30 10.13
CA PRO A 56 -9.55 -3.04 11.01
C PRO A 56 -10.50 -2.05 10.36
N MET A 57 -11.79 -2.12 10.72
CA MET A 57 -12.72 -1.04 10.39
C MET A 57 -12.28 0.22 11.14
N ALA A 58 -11.63 1.11 10.41
CA ALA A 58 -10.98 2.31 10.90
C ALA A 58 -11.38 3.49 9.98
N PRO A 59 -12.54 4.12 10.21
CA PRO A 59 -13.10 5.15 9.31
C PRO A 59 -12.23 6.41 9.20
N ASN A 60 -11.34 6.63 10.17
CA ASN A 60 -10.44 7.78 10.22
C ASN A 60 -9.03 7.46 9.73
N LEU A 61 -8.77 6.24 9.24
CA LEU A 61 -7.44 5.82 8.83
C LEU A 61 -6.93 6.67 7.67
N GLN A 62 -5.81 7.37 7.89
CA GLN A 62 -5.18 8.23 6.90
C GLN A 62 -3.96 7.55 6.28
N GLU A 63 -3.19 6.81 7.09
CA GLU A 63 -1.93 6.20 6.71
C GLU A 63 -1.94 4.70 7.02
N LEU A 64 -1.62 3.89 6.02
CA LEU A 64 -1.45 2.44 6.16
C LEU A 64 -0.09 2.02 5.59
N ASN A 65 0.76 1.48 6.46
CA ASN A 65 2.08 0.96 6.10
C ASN A 65 2.17 -0.52 6.48
N ILE A 66 2.16 -1.41 5.49
CA ILE A 66 2.28 -2.86 5.69
C ILE A 66 3.52 -3.36 4.96
N LEU A 67 4.56 -3.76 5.71
CA LEU A 67 5.87 -4.08 5.16
C LEU A 67 6.33 -5.48 5.55
N ASN A 68 6.69 -6.31 4.57
CA ASN A 68 7.25 -7.66 4.80
C ASN A 68 6.33 -8.56 5.66
N ASN A 69 5.02 -8.53 5.35
CA ASN A 69 4.01 -9.38 6.00
C ASN A 69 3.36 -10.34 5.00
N LYS A 70 2.89 -11.50 5.48
CA LYS A 70 2.37 -12.59 4.60
C LYS A 70 0.85 -12.62 4.46
N THR A 71 0.09 -12.05 5.39
CA THR A 71 -1.33 -12.42 5.60
C THR A 71 -2.24 -11.22 5.87
N PHE A 72 -2.50 -10.39 4.86
CA PHE A 72 -3.63 -9.45 4.89
C PHE A 72 -4.56 -9.69 3.71
N ASN A 73 -5.85 -9.73 4.04
CA ASN A 73 -6.86 -10.27 3.14
C ASN A 73 -7.99 -9.27 2.84
N LYS A 74 -7.84 -7.96 3.16
CA LYS A 74 -8.79 -6.89 2.79
C LYS A 74 -8.14 -5.50 2.73
N PHE A 75 -8.49 -4.71 1.72
CA PHE A 75 -8.11 -3.30 1.57
C PHE A 75 -8.94 -2.34 2.43
N PRO A 76 -8.35 -1.27 3.00
CA PRO A 76 -9.10 -0.24 3.70
C PRO A 76 -9.73 0.76 2.74
N PHE A 77 -11.03 0.95 2.89
CA PHE A 77 -11.75 2.04 2.25
C PHE A 77 -11.30 3.36 2.92
N LEU A 78 -10.76 4.32 2.15
CA LEU A 78 -10.50 5.74 2.52
C LEU A 78 -9.08 6.17 2.98
N VAL A 79 -8.04 5.37 2.77
CA VAL A 79 -6.66 5.76 3.09
C VAL A 79 -6.11 6.82 2.13
N LYS A 80 -5.35 7.81 2.65
CA LYS A 80 -4.65 8.83 1.86
C LYS A 80 -3.24 8.40 1.46
N ASP A 81 -2.53 7.76 2.39
CA ASP A 81 -1.16 7.34 2.22
C ASP A 81 -1.04 5.83 2.43
N LEU A 82 -0.73 5.12 1.34
CA LEU A 82 -0.66 3.68 1.33
C LEU A 82 0.74 3.21 0.94
N ARG A 83 1.39 2.49 1.84
CA ARG A 83 2.67 1.83 1.58
C ARG A 83 2.57 0.34 1.80
N ILE A 84 2.93 -0.40 0.78
CA ILE A 84 2.88 -1.86 0.76
C ILE A 84 4.20 -2.41 0.25
N GLU A 85 4.74 -3.39 0.97
CA GLU A 85 5.96 -4.11 0.59
C GLU A 85 5.76 -5.61 0.80
N GLY A 86 6.01 -6.39 -0.26
CA GLY A 86 5.97 -7.85 -0.21
C GLY A 86 5.04 -8.50 -1.24
N ARG A 87 5.46 -9.67 -1.73
CA ARG A 87 4.87 -10.37 -2.89
C ARG A 87 3.35 -10.66 -2.82
N PRO A 88 2.84 -11.47 -1.87
CA PRO A 88 1.40 -11.79 -1.84
C PRO A 88 0.53 -10.57 -1.51
N MET A 89 1.12 -9.56 -0.84
CA MET A 89 0.40 -8.39 -0.36
C MET A 89 0.04 -7.43 -1.49
N VAL A 90 1.02 -7.09 -2.32
CA VAL A 90 0.79 -6.13 -3.41
C VAL A 90 -0.19 -6.69 -4.44
N GLU A 91 -0.12 -7.98 -4.75
CA GLU A 91 -1.03 -8.65 -5.67
C GLU A 91 -2.47 -8.61 -5.19
N PHE A 92 -2.69 -8.99 -3.93
CA PHE A 92 -4.01 -8.95 -3.31
C PHE A 92 -4.57 -7.52 -3.28
N MET A 93 -3.76 -6.53 -2.90
CA MET A 93 -4.23 -5.14 -2.76
C MET A 93 -4.48 -4.45 -4.10
N MET A 94 -3.80 -4.87 -5.18
CA MET A 94 -4.09 -4.33 -6.52
C MET A 94 -5.48 -4.73 -7.03
N GLU A 95 -5.99 -5.92 -6.69
CA GLU A 95 -7.37 -6.33 -7.02
C GLU A 95 -8.40 -5.43 -6.31
N ASP A 96 -8.18 -5.13 -5.03
CA ASP A 96 -9.06 -4.26 -4.27
C ASP A 96 -8.98 -2.79 -4.74
N ILE A 97 -7.79 -2.27 -5.03
CA ILE A 97 -7.62 -0.92 -5.63
C ILE A 97 -8.39 -0.85 -6.96
N THR A 98 -8.36 -1.94 -7.73
CA THR A 98 -9.07 -2.08 -9.02
C THR A 98 -10.58 -1.97 -8.84
N ASN A 99 -11.13 -2.67 -7.84
CA ASN A 99 -12.56 -2.73 -7.60
C ASN A 99 -13.13 -1.49 -6.90
N ILE A 100 -12.35 -0.84 -6.04
CA ILE A 100 -12.84 0.18 -5.10
C ILE A 100 -12.63 1.61 -5.63
N GLN A 101 -11.62 1.83 -6.50
CA GLN A 101 -11.20 3.16 -6.98
C GLN A 101 -11.08 4.19 -5.84
N PRO A 102 -10.05 4.10 -5.00
CA PRO A 102 -9.97 4.93 -3.80
C PRO A 102 -9.89 6.41 -4.17
N THR A 103 -10.94 7.16 -3.85
CA THR A 103 -11.08 8.58 -4.20
C THR A 103 -10.22 9.49 -3.32
N SER A 104 -9.76 9.00 -2.17
CA SER A 104 -8.97 9.77 -1.19
C SER A 104 -7.47 9.48 -1.25
N LEU A 105 -7.01 8.51 -2.06
CA LEU A 105 -5.63 8.06 -2.10
C LEU A 105 -4.73 9.09 -2.81
N GLN A 106 -3.84 9.72 -2.04
CA GLN A 106 -2.93 10.77 -2.52
C GLN A 106 -1.50 10.26 -2.72
N SER A 107 -1.08 9.27 -1.92
CA SER A 107 0.24 8.66 -2.02
C SER A 107 0.14 7.15 -2.06
N LEU A 108 0.79 6.54 -3.06
CA LEU A 108 0.87 5.10 -3.23
C LEU A 108 2.33 4.69 -3.38
N SER A 109 2.79 3.82 -2.48
CA SER A 109 4.11 3.22 -2.54
C SER A 109 4.00 1.70 -2.60
N LEU A 110 4.49 1.11 -3.68
CA LEU A 110 4.53 -0.33 -3.90
C LEU A 110 5.98 -0.79 -4.01
N ARG A 111 6.38 -1.77 -3.18
CA ARG A 111 7.75 -2.30 -3.14
C ARG A 111 7.78 -3.83 -3.25
N ASP A 112 8.85 -4.35 -3.84
CA ASP A 112 9.15 -5.78 -3.99
C ASP A 112 8.02 -6.59 -4.62
N CYS A 113 7.53 -6.12 -5.77
CA CYS A 113 6.43 -6.76 -6.47
C CYS A 113 6.94 -7.58 -7.67
N SER A 114 6.75 -8.90 -7.62
CA SER A 114 7.27 -9.81 -8.64
C SER A 114 6.33 -10.05 -9.85
N THR A 115 5.12 -9.49 -9.81
CA THR A 115 4.08 -9.68 -10.83
C THR A 115 3.87 -8.44 -11.69
N THR A 116 3.12 -8.62 -12.78
CA THR A 116 2.75 -7.49 -13.65
C THR A 116 1.70 -6.66 -12.95
N ILE A 117 2.02 -5.40 -12.66
CA ILE A 117 1.06 -4.45 -12.10
C ILE A 117 0.35 -3.72 -13.25
N SER A 118 -0.98 -3.76 -13.23
CA SER A 118 -1.86 -2.98 -14.10
C SER A 118 -2.93 -2.30 -13.27
N PHE A 119 -3.22 -1.04 -13.57
CA PHE A 119 -4.29 -0.30 -12.91
C PHE A 119 -5.63 -0.49 -13.64
N PRO A 120 -6.79 -0.46 -12.92
CA PRO A 120 -8.12 -0.60 -13.51
C PRO A 120 -8.33 0.40 -14.66
N GLY A 121 -8.85 -0.10 -15.79
CA GLY A 121 -9.22 0.75 -16.93
C GLY A 121 -8.07 1.57 -17.51
N ASP A 122 -6.82 1.14 -17.31
CA ASP A 122 -5.60 1.86 -17.68
C ASP A 122 -5.62 3.31 -17.15
N ARG A 123 -5.91 3.49 -15.85
CA ARG A 123 -5.89 4.80 -15.16
C ARG A 123 -5.33 4.69 -13.74
N LEU A 124 -4.44 5.62 -13.36
CA LEU A 124 -4.11 5.84 -11.95
C LEU A 124 -5.32 6.39 -11.17
N PRO A 125 -5.39 6.17 -9.84
CA PRO A 125 -6.37 6.83 -8.98
C PRO A 125 -6.38 8.34 -9.21
N ALA A 126 -7.57 8.93 -9.36
CA ALA A 126 -7.71 10.32 -9.80
C ALA A 126 -7.11 11.34 -8.83
N SER A 127 -7.09 11.03 -7.53
CA SER A 127 -6.54 11.87 -6.46
C SER A 127 -5.04 11.68 -6.19
N LEU A 128 -4.39 10.77 -6.92
CA LEU A 128 -3.01 10.40 -6.67
C LEU A 128 -2.05 11.53 -7.05
N LYS A 129 -1.24 11.96 -6.07
CA LYS A 129 -0.20 12.97 -6.22
C LYS A 129 1.20 12.39 -6.24
N THR A 130 1.42 11.31 -5.50
CA THR A 130 2.71 10.64 -5.39
C THR A 130 2.57 9.16 -5.72
N LEU A 131 3.40 8.68 -6.63
CA LEU A 131 3.52 7.26 -6.96
C LEU A 131 4.97 6.82 -6.84
N ASN A 132 5.24 5.92 -5.90
CA ASN A 132 6.55 5.33 -5.69
C ASN A 132 6.48 3.84 -5.96
N ILE A 133 7.36 3.37 -6.82
CA ILE A 133 7.38 2.00 -7.28
C ILE A 133 8.81 1.49 -7.16
N SER A 134 9.00 0.33 -6.53
CA SER A 134 10.32 -0.28 -6.45
C SER A 134 10.28 -1.80 -6.57
N GLY A 135 11.29 -2.38 -7.21
CA GLY A 135 11.45 -3.83 -7.30
C GLY A 135 10.43 -4.51 -8.23
N LEU A 136 9.94 -3.82 -9.27
CA LEU A 136 9.00 -4.40 -10.24
C LEU A 136 9.70 -5.16 -11.37
N LYS A 137 9.10 -6.31 -11.74
CA LYS A 137 9.50 -7.05 -12.94
C LYS A 137 8.81 -6.58 -14.22
N LYS A 138 7.55 -6.11 -14.12
CA LYS A 138 6.78 -5.57 -15.27
C LYS A 138 5.75 -4.56 -14.77
N LEU A 139 5.80 -3.35 -15.27
CA LEU A 139 4.81 -2.31 -15.04
C LEU A 139 4.18 -1.90 -16.36
N LYS A 140 2.86 -1.80 -16.41
CA LYS A 140 2.17 -1.15 -17.52
C LYS A 140 1.63 0.18 -17.04
N PHE A 141 2.26 1.27 -17.47
CA PHE A 141 1.72 2.59 -17.20
C PHE A 141 0.42 2.82 -17.97
N PRO A 142 -0.57 3.46 -17.34
CA PRO A 142 -1.74 3.94 -18.05
C PRO A 142 -1.34 4.98 -19.09
N VAL A 143 -1.56 4.65 -20.36
CA VAL A 143 -1.19 5.50 -21.52
C VAL A 143 -2.36 6.33 -22.05
N GLN A 144 -3.59 6.07 -21.59
CA GLN A 144 -4.79 6.60 -22.24
C GLN A 144 -5.23 7.98 -21.73
N HIS A 145 -4.84 8.39 -20.52
CA HIS A 145 -5.39 9.58 -19.86
C HIS A 145 -4.29 10.47 -19.25
N LYS A 146 -4.57 11.77 -19.16
CA LYS A 146 -3.75 12.71 -18.40
C LYS A 146 -4.01 12.54 -16.91
N HIS A 147 -2.93 12.57 -16.14
CA HIS A 147 -2.91 12.51 -14.70
C HIS A 147 -2.42 13.85 -14.16
N GLU A 148 -3.31 14.84 -14.15
CA GLU A 148 -2.99 16.23 -13.82
C GLU A 148 -2.65 16.45 -12.35
N LEU A 149 -3.02 15.54 -11.45
CA LEU A 149 -2.70 15.68 -10.03
C LEU A 149 -1.39 15.01 -9.64
N LEU A 150 -0.77 14.20 -10.51
CA LEU A 150 0.46 13.51 -10.19
C LEU A 150 1.64 14.49 -10.23
N GLU A 151 2.20 14.76 -9.05
CA GLU A 151 3.29 15.71 -8.82
C GLU A 151 4.65 15.00 -8.65
N SER A 152 4.66 13.75 -8.18
CA SER A 152 5.87 12.98 -7.93
C SER A 152 5.76 11.52 -8.41
N LEU A 153 6.76 11.07 -9.17
CA LEU A 153 6.88 9.70 -9.66
C LEU A 153 8.30 9.18 -9.40
N ALA A 154 8.43 8.11 -8.64
CA ALA A 154 9.69 7.41 -8.44
C ALA A 154 9.58 5.95 -8.89
N ILE A 155 10.54 5.49 -9.67
CA ILE A 155 10.63 4.11 -10.16
C ILE A 155 12.06 3.62 -9.96
N ILE A 156 12.24 2.66 -9.05
CA ILE A 156 13.57 2.27 -8.56
C ILE A 156 13.74 0.76 -8.71
N ASN A 157 14.90 0.28 -9.14
CA ASN A 157 15.25 -1.13 -9.19
C ASN A 157 14.17 -1.98 -9.92
N SER A 158 13.68 -1.49 -11.05
CA SER A 158 12.56 -2.11 -11.78
C SER A 158 12.99 -2.47 -13.20
N SER A 159 13.39 -3.72 -13.40
CA SER A 159 13.83 -4.26 -14.70
C SER A 159 12.63 -4.59 -15.61
N ASP A 160 12.82 -4.52 -16.93
CA ASP A 160 11.85 -4.83 -18.00
C ASP A 160 10.55 -3.98 -18.07
N SER A 161 10.39 -3.01 -17.16
CA SER A 161 9.13 -2.31 -16.92
C SER A 161 8.90 -1.07 -17.79
N LEU A 162 9.97 -0.44 -18.28
CA LEU A 162 9.92 0.90 -18.90
C LEU A 162 10.55 0.93 -20.28
N LYS A 163 9.93 0.25 -21.26
CA LYS A 163 10.28 0.49 -22.66
C LYS A 163 9.98 1.92 -23.10
N SER A 164 8.94 2.52 -22.51
CA SER A 164 8.61 3.93 -22.69
C SER A 164 7.75 4.42 -21.53
N LEU A 165 8.01 5.65 -21.08
CA LEU A 165 7.16 6.37 -20.14
C LEU A 165 6.45 7.50 -20.91
N PRO A 166 5.11 7.51 -20.97
CA PRO A 166 4.38 8.53 -21.72
C PRO A 166 4.34 9.84 -20.92
N LEU A 167 5.44 10.59 -20.87
CA LEU A 167 5.56 11.83 -20.07
C LEU A 167 4.46 12.86 -20.37
N ILE A 168 3.90 12.86 -21.59
CA ILE A 168 2.78 13.71 -21.99
C ILE A 168 1.50 13.48 -21.16
N ASN A 169 1.40 12.32 -20.50
CA ASN A 169 0.30 11.97 -19.62
C ASN A 169 0.46 12.53 -18.20
N PHE A 170 1.62 13.10 -17.84
CA PHE A 170 1.91 13.63 -16.51
C PHE A 170 2.29 15.12 -16.58
N PRO A 171 1.36 16.01 -16.98
CA PRO A 171 1.68 17.41 -17.30
C PRO A 171 2.16 18.25 -16.11
N ASN A 172 1.83 17.85 -14.88
CA ASN A 172 2.18 18.58 -13.66
C ASN A 172 3.23 17.85 -12.81
N LEU A 173 3.99 16.93 -13.41
CA LEU A 173 5.04 16.19 -12.72
C LEU A 173 6.19 17.13 -12.35
N ILE A 174 6.45 17.27 -11.06
CA ILE A 174 7.50 18.12 -10.48
C ILE A 174 8.75 17.29 -10.20
N ASN A 175 8.56 16.09 -9.64
CA ASN A 175 9.64 15.20 -9.25
C ASN A 175 9.57 13.90 -10.04
N LEU A 176 10.66 13.56 -10.73
CA LEU A 176 10.81 12.29 -11.43
C LEU A 176 12.14 11.65 -11.01
N ALA A 177 12.07 10.46 -10.41
CA ALA A 177 13.23 9.63 -10.10
C ALA A 177 13.12 8.29 -10.84
N ILE A 178 14.16 7.95 -11.60
CA ILE A 178 14.30 6.63 -12.25
C ILE A 178 15.71 6.13 -11.92
N GLU A 179 15.80 5.05 -11.16
CA GLU A 179 17.06 4.52 -10.63
C GLU A 179 17.10 3.01 -10.82
N ASP A 180 18.26 2.45 -11.20
CA ASP A 180 18.47 1.00 -11.32
C ASP A 180 17.43 0.25 -12.17
N CYS A 181 16.89 0.88 -13.21
CA CYS A 181 15.97 0.24 -14.16
C CYS A 181 16.77 -0.33 -15.35
N GLU A 182 16.79 -1.67 -15.48
CA GLU A 182 17.39 -2.36 -16.63
C GLU A 182 16.38 -2.49 -17.80
N ASN A 183 16.86 -2.31 -19.03
CA ASN A 183 16.07 -2.41 -20.28
C ASN A 183 16.18 -3.78 -20.95
#